data_AF-A0AAV9SQL5-F1
#
_entry.id   AF-A0AAV9SQL5-F1
#
_cell.length_a   1.000
_cell.length_b   1.000
_cell.length_c   1.000
_cell.angle_alpha   90.00
_cell.angle_beta   90.00
_cell.angle_gamma   90.00
#
_symmetry.space_group_name_H-M   'P 1'
#
loop_
_entity.id
_entity.type
_entity.pdbx_description
1 polymer ?
#
loop_
_entity_poly.entity_id
_entity_poly.type
_entity_poly.pdbx_seq_one_letter_code
_entity_poly.pdbx_strand_id
1 'polypeptide(L)'
;MVFPRWQTFIGAVLLLLSGKLGWVEVNRFPRSAALSWLPGSVLFVGNIYAGSRALSRIDIPFFFTLQNSSHVVSCMIVCAFHREKKPWLKVISICLLLLSAVNLPRYDPQFDHSGYLWALCHLSCVGAYRVFQVHHKSTNLSYIEQQCINYLFSVLLLGLASHPTGDITGALEFPSLQSHTFHCGCCASALLGFLLLLATVRLKRGLSQEYFRVWVFLSKVTAVVLSPLVFYMDFNSESLLCVIVSHVGEALLLYSDRESPP
;
A
#
# COMPACT_ATOMS: atom_id res chain seq x y z
N MET A 1 -17.03 -2.37 -0.54
CA MET A 1 -16.46 -1.35 0.37
C MET A 1 -16.43 -1.75 1.85
N VAL A 2 -17.15 -2.81 2.26
CA VAL A 2 -17.30 -3.16 3.69
C VAL A 2 -15.95 -3.43 4.37
N PHE A 3 -15.11 -4.26 3.75
CA PHE A 3 -13.84 -4.68 4.34
C PHE A 3 -12.84 -3.52 4.57
N PRO A 4 -12.50 -2.67 3.57
CA PRO A 4 -11.60 -1.52 3.79
C PRO A 4 -12.13 -0.52 4.81
N ARG A 5 -13.45 -0.26 4.80
CA ARG A 5 -14.09 0.66 5.75
C ARG A 5 -14.02 0.14 7.19
N TRP A 6 -14.20 -1.16 7.39
CA TRP A 6 -14.07 -1.78 8.71
C TRP A 6 -12.62 -1.70 9.22
N GLN A 7 -11.66 -2.00 8.34
CA GLN A 7 -10.23 -1.93 8.66
C GLN A 7 -9.80 -0.51 9.06
N THR A 8 -10.21 0.53 8.33
CA THR A 8 -9.84 1.91 8.66
C THR A 8 -10.57 2.44 9.87
N PHE A 9 -11.83 2.04 10.08
CA PHE A 9 -12.58 2.41 11.28
C PHE A 9 -11.97 1.80 12.54
N ILE A 10 -11.74 0.48 12.58
CA ILE A 10 -11.10 -0.16 13.72
C ILE A 10 -9.66 0.37 13.89
N GLY A 11 -8.92 0.56 12.80
CA GLY A 11 -7.59 1.18 12.83
C GLY A 11 -7.60 2.57 13.48
N ALA A 12 -8.58 3.42 13.16
CA ALA A 12 -8.76 4.73 13.80
C ALA A 12 -9.03 4.58 15.30
N VAL A 13 -9.96 3.69 15.69
CA VAL A 13 -10.32 3.46 17.09
C VAL A 13 -9.10 2.98 17.88
N LEU A 14 -8.39 1.96 17.39
CA LEU A 14 -7.19 1.42 18.04
C LEU A 14 -6.09 2.49 18.17
N LEU A 15 -5.88 3.30 17.12
CA LEU A 15 -4.88 4.37 17.15
C LEU A 15 -5.24 5.45 18.18
N LEU A 16 -6.50 5.89 18.22
CA LEU A 16 -6.96 6.89 19.20
C LEU A 16 -6.90 6.35 20.64
N LEU A 17 -7.25 5.09 20.85
CA LEU A 17 -7.12 4.44 22.16
C LEU A 17 -5.65 4.32 22.58
N SER A 18 -4.76 3.92 21.66
CA SER A 18 -3.32 3.83 21.94
C SER A 18 -2.70 5.19 22.29
N GLY A 19 -3.19 6.27 21.66
CA GLY A 19 -2.82 7.64 22.01
C GLY A 19 -3.29 8.02 23.41
N LYS A 20 -4.54 7.69 23.78
CA LYS A 20 -5.05 7.92 25.14
C LYS A 20 -4.32 7.12 26.21
N LEU A 21 -3.88 5.90 25.88
CA LEU A 21 -3.11 5.03 26.78
C LEU A 21 -1.62 5.40 26.86
N GLY A 22 -1.15 6.40 26.09
CA GLY A 22 0.25 6.81 26.06
C GLY A 22 1.19 5.84 25.35
N TRP A 23 0.67 4.85 24.61
CA TRP A 23 1.48 3.91 23.85
C TRP A 23 2.06 4.53 22.57
N VAL A 24 1.41 5.59 22.09
CA VAL A 24 1.81 6.34 20.90
C VAL A 24 1.64 7.84 21.18
N GLU A 25 2.63 8.64 20.80
CA GLU A 25 2.54 10.10 20.87
C GLU A 25 1.65 10.61 19.74
N VAL A 26 0.43 11.04 20.09
CA VAL A 26 -0.49 11.73 19.19
C VAL A 26 -0.61 13.16 19.69
N ASN A 27 0.11 14.10 19.08
CA ASN A 27 -0.02 15.51 19.46
C ASN A 27 -1.27 16.11 18.81
N ARG A 28 -1.70 17.26 19.33
CA ARG A 28 -2.75 18.05 18.67
C ARG A 28 -2.14 18.73 17.45
N PHE A 29 -2.63 18.39 16.27
CA PHE A 29 -2.29 19.07 15.02
C PHE A 29 -3.36 20.11 14.64
N PRO A 30 -2.98 21.23 13.99
CA PRO A 30 -3.94 22.24 13.57
C PRO A 30 -4.83 21.72 12.45
N ARG A 31 -6.09 22.19 12.40
CA ARG A 31 -7.06 21.81 11.36
C ARG A 31 -6.56 22.16 9.95
N SER A 32 -5.79 23.24 9.81
CA SER A 32 -5.15 23.64 8.54
C SER A 32 -4.17 22.58 8.03
N ALA A 33 -3.37 21.98 8.92
CA ALA A 33 -2.47 20.89 8.55
C ALA A 33 -3.26 19.65 8.08
N ALA A 34 -4.33 19.29 8.79
CA ALA A 34 -5.21 18.19 8.40
C ALA A 34 -5.88 18.41 7.04
N LEU A 35 -6.37 19.63 6.76
CA LEU A 35 -6.96 19.98 5.47
C LEU A 35 -5.91 19.99 4.35
N SER A 36 -4.70 20.49 4.61
CA SER A 36 -3.61 20.46 3.63
C SER A 36 -3.18 19.02 3.27
N TRP A 37 -3.40 18.08 4.18
CA TRP A 37 -3.12 16.66 3.99
C TRP A 37 -4.23 15.90 3.25
N LEU A 38 -5.39 16.51 3.03
CA LEU A 38 -6.55 15.87 2.41
C LEU A 38 -6.24 15.19 1.06
N PRO A 39 -5.46 15.79 0.12
CA PRO A 39 -5.10 15.10 -1.12
C PRO A 39 -4.33 13.80 -0.87
N GLY A 40 -3.42 13.81 0.12
CA GLY A 40 -2.73 12.61 0.57
C GLY A 40 -3.68 11.54 1.11
N SER A 41 -4.69 11.95 1.89
CA SER A 41 -5.71 11.02 2.37
C SER A 41 -6.58 10.43 1.26
N VAL A 42 -6.90 11.20 0.20
CA VAL A 42 -7.60 10.67 -0.98
C VAL A 42 -6.76 9.60 -1.69
N LEU A 43 -5.46 9.85 -1.89
CA LEU A 43 -4.54 8.87 -2.46
C LEU A 43 -4.39 7.63 -1.56
N PHE A 44 -4.36 7.81 -0.24
CA PHE A 44 -4.34 6.71 0.72
C PHE A 44 -5.62 5.86 0.63
N VAL A 45 -6.79 6.48 0.54
CA VAL A 45 -8.08 5.78 0.35
C VAL A 45 -8.10 5.00 -0.97
N GLY A 46 -7.65 5.63 -2.06
CA GLY A 46 -7.53 4.97 -3.36
C GLY A 46 -6.62 3.74 -3.28
N ASN A 47 -5.45 3.88 -2.63
CA ASN A 47 -4.51 2.79 -2.40
C ASN A 47 -5.17 1.60 -1.66
N ILE A 48 -5.78 1.83 -0.49
CA ILE A 48 -6.37 0.74 0.30
C ILE A 48 -7.57 0.10 -0.41
N TYR A 49 -8.43 0.90 -1.05
CA TYR A 49 -9.63 0.40 -1.70
C TYR A 49 -9.28 -0.42 -2.95
N ALA A 50 -8.48 0.17 -3.85
CA ALA A 50 -8.04 -0.50 -5.06
C ALA A 50 -7.16 -1.70 -4.74
N GLY A 51 -6.30 -1.61 -3.72
CA GLY A 51 -5.47 -2.71 -3.25
C GLY A 51 -6.28 -3.91 -2.78
N SER A 52 -7.32 -3.69 -1.95
CA SER A 52 -8.22 -4.77 -1.53
C SER A 52 -9.00 -5.38 -2.71
N ARG A 53 -9.44 -4.56 -3.68
CA ARG A 53 -10.14 -5.05 -4.88
C ARG A 53 -9.23 -5.86 -5.80
N ALA A 54 -7.96 -5.48 -5.92
CA ALA A 54 -6.95 -6.21 -6.67
C ALA A 54 -6.60 -7.54 -5.98
N LEU A 55 -6.30 -7.53 -4.67
CA LEU A 55 -6.00 -8.75 -3.89
C LEU A 55 -7.16 -9.76 -3.84
N SER A 56 -8.40 -9.33 -4.09
CA SER A 56 -9.54 -10.25 -4.21
C SER A 56 -9.62 -11.01 -5.53
N ARG A 57 -8.76 -10.67 -6.51
CA ARG A 57 -8.82 -11.19 -7.90
C ARG A 57 -7.46 -11.61 -8.46
N ILE A 58 -6.37 -11.11 -7.89
CA ILE A 58 -5.00 -11.40 -8.34
C ILE A 58 -4.25 -12.06 -7.19
N ASP A 59 -3.47 -13.08 -7.53
CA ASP A 59 -2.59 -13.77 -6.60
C ASP A 59 -1.55 -12.84 -5.95
N ILE A 60 -1.21 -13.14 -4.69
CA ILE A 60 -0.33 -12.29 -3.87
C ILE A 60 1.02 -12.00 -4.57
N PRO A 61 1.70 -12.97 -5.21
CA PRO A 61 2.94 -12.69 -5.93
C PRO A 61 2.78 -11.75 -7.13
N PHE A 62 1.68 -11.87 -7.86
CA PHE A 62 1.36 -11.01 -8.99
C PHE A 62 0.98 -9.61 -8.53
N PHE A 63 0.23 -9.51 -7.42
CA PHE A 63 -0.07 -8.24 -6.78
C PHE A 63 1.20 -7.49 -6.34
N PHE A 64 2.14 -8.16 -5.65
CA PHE A 64 3.40 -7.54 -5.26
C PHE A 64 4.26 -7.14 -6.46
N THR A 65 4.25 -7.94 -7.52
CA THR A 65 4.94 -7.62 -8.79
C THR A 65 4.46 -6.30 -9.37
N LEU A 66 3.14 -6.07 -9.40
CA LEU A 66 2.53 -4.82 -9.86
C LEU A 66 2.74 -3.67 -8.87
N GLN A 67 2.62 -3.94 -7.55
CA GLN A 67 2.83 -2.95 -6.50
C GLN A 67 4.25 -2.38 -6.51
N ASN A 68 5.26 -3.20 -6.83
CA ASN A 68 6.65 -2.76 -6.95
C ASN A 68 6.81 -1.69 -8.04
N SER A 69 6.00 -1.72 -9.09
CA SER A 69 5.99 -0.70 -10.14
C SER A 69 5.39 0.64 -9.71
N SER A 70 4.89 0.77 -8.47
CA SER A 70 4.63 2.09 -7.86
C SER A 70 5.89 2.95 -7.74
N HIS A 71 7.08 2.34 -7.71
CA HIS A 71 8.35 3.06 -7.80
C HIS A 71 8.56 3.70 -9.18
N VAL A 72 8.10 3.05 -10.26
CA VAL A 72 8.08 3.61 -11.61
C VAL A 72 7.19 4.85 -11.64
N VAL A 73 5.97 4.76 -11.11
CA VAL A 73 5.05 5.92 -11.00
C VAL A 73 5.69 7.06 -10.23
N SER A 74 6.27 6.78 -9.06
CA SER A 74 6.95 7.79 -8.24
C SER A 74 8.09 8.46 -9.03
N CYS A 75 8.88 7.65 -9.73
CA CYS A 75 9.98 8.10 -10.57
C CYS A 75 9.50 9.00 -11.72
N MET A 76 8.39 8.64 -12.39
CA MET A 76 7.79 9.41 -13.47
C MET A 76 7.27 10.76 -12.99
N ILE A 77 6.57 10.80 -11.85
CA ILE A 77 6.09 12.05 -11.24
C ILE A 77 7.27 12.95 -10.92
N VAL A 78 8.30 12.44 -10.22
CA VAL A 78 9.49 13.25 -9.87
C VAL A 78 10.23 13.72 -11.13
N CYS A 79 10.40 12.87 -12.14
CA CYS A 79 11.01 13.28 -13.43
C CYS A 79 10.24 14.40 -14.12
N ALA A 80 8.91 14.41 -14.01
CA ALA A 80 8.08 15.44 -14.63
C ALA A 80 8.30 16.82 -14.01
N PHE A 81 8.64 16.88 -12.71
CA PHE A 81 8.87 18.13 -11.97
C PHE A 81 10.36 18.50 -11.83
N HIS A 82 11.26 17.52 -11.80
CA HIS A 82 12.70 17.71 -11.58
C HIS A 82 13.52 16.98 -12.65
N ARG A 83 14.33 17.74 -13.40
CA ARG A 83 15.28 17.21 -14.39
C ARG A 83 16.63 16.95 -13.74
N GLU A 84 16.74 15.88 -12.96
CA GLU A 84 18.00 15.45 -12.37
C GLU A 84 18.54 14.19 -13.05
N LYS A 85 19.87 14.09 -13.15
CA LYS A 85 20.55 12.90 -13.65
C LYS A 85 20.45 11.80 -12.61
N LYS A 86 19.84 10.67 -12.98
CA LYS A 86 19.69 9.50 -12.11
C LYS A 86 20.85 8.53 -12.31
N PRO A 87 21.34 7.85 -11.26
CA PRO A 87 22.38 6.84 -11.42
C PRO A 87 21.89 5.68 -12.30
N TRP A 88 22.80 5.11 -13.10
CA TRP A 88 22.48 4.05 -14.05
C TRP A 88 21.79 2.83 -13.40
N LEU A 89 22.23 2.43 -12.21
CA LEU A 89 21.63 1.33 -11.45
C LEU A 89 20.14 1.57 -11.16
N LYS A 90 19.77 2.82 -10.81
CA LYS A 90 18.39 3.21 -10.60
C LYS A 90 17.57 3.15 -11.87
N VAL A 91 18.13 3.54 -13.01
CA VAL A 91 17.46 3.43 -14.32
C VAL A 91 17.22 1.96 -14.67
N ILE A 92 18.24 1.11 -14.53
CA ILE A 92 18.13 -0.34 -14.78
C ILE A 92 17.03 -0.95 -13.91
N SER A 93 17.06 -0.67 -12.61
CA SER A 93 16.04 -1.12 -11.67
C SER A 93 14.62 -0.72 -12.10
N ILE A 94 14.40 0.55 -12.44
CA ILE A 94 13.09 1.05 -12.89
C ILE A 94 12.64 0.37 -14.18
N CYS A 95 13.56 0.09 -15.11
CA CYS A 95 13.27 -0.65 -16.33
C CYS A 95 12.85 -2.10 -16.04
N LEU A 96 13.53 -2.79 -15.11
CA LEU A 96 13.15 -4.16 -14.71
C LEU A 96 11.75 -4.20 -14.09
N LEU A 97 11.45 -3.27 -13.18
CA LEU A 97 10.12 -3.15 -12.57
C LEU A 97 9.03 -2.91 -13.62
N LEU A 98 9.28 -1.99 -14.56
CA LEU A 98 8.35 -1.70 -15.65
C LEU A 98 8.14 -2.91 -16.56
N LEU A 99 9.22 -3.58 -16.96
CA LEU A 99 9.17 -4.74 -17.84
C LEU A 99 8.39 -5.88 -17.19
N SER A 100 8.62 -6.18 -15.92
CA SER A 100 7.86 -7.18 -15.17
C SER A 100 6.37 -6.85 -15.14
N ALA A 101 5.99 -5.62 -14.80
CA ALA A 101 4.57 -5.25 -14.69
C ALA A 101 3.84 -5.23 -16.04
N VAL A 102 4.52 -4.88 -17.14
CA VAL A 102 3.92 -4.87 -18.48
C VAL A 102 3.75 -6.29 -19.03
N ASN A 103 4.69 -7.20 -18.76
CA ASN A 103 4.64 -8.57 -19.27
C ASN A 103 3.74 -9.49 -18.43
N LEU A 104 3.64 -9.27 -17.12
CA LEU A 104 2.90 -10.14 -16.21
C LEU A 104 1.44 -10.43 -16.67
N PRO A 105 0.61 -9.45 -17.08
CA PRO A 105 -0.75 -9.70 -17.57
C PRO A 105 -0.82 -10.71 -18.72
N ARG A 106 0.22 -10.77 -19.57
CA ARG A 106 0.27 -11.66 -20.74
C ARG A 106 0.53 -13.12 -20.34
N TYR A 107 1.21 -13.31 -19.21
CA TYR A 107 1.68 -14.62 -18.76
C TYR A 107 0.93 -15.13 -17.54
N ASP A 108 -0.02 -14.37 -16.99
CA ASP A 108 -0.87 -14.81 -15.89
C ASP A 108 -1.84 -15.91 -16.36
N PRO A 109 -1.75 -17.15 -15.82
CA PRO A 109 -2.70 -18.23 -16.14
C PRO A 109 -4.15 -17.91 -15.75
N GLN A 110 -4.34 -17.06 -14.74
CA GLN A 110 -5.64 -16.69 -14.17
C GLN A 110 -5.96 -15.21 -14.42
N PHE A 111 -5.60 -14.71 -15.61
CA PHE A 111 -5.76 -13.30 -15.95
C PHE A 111 -7.20 -12.78 -15.70
N ASP A 112 -7.32 -11.85 -14.75
CA ASP A 112 -8.57 -11.12 -14.48
C ASP A 112 -8.41 -9.63 -14.83
N HIS A 113 -9.06 -9.21 -15.92
CA HIS A 113 -8.98 -7.83 -16.41
C HIS A 113 -9.37 -6.80 -15.34
N SER A 114 -10.41 -7.07 -14.53
CA SER A 114 -10.84 -6.15 -13.48
C SER A 114 -9.80 -6.03 -12.38
N GLY A 115 -9.21 -7.14 -11.97
CA GLY A 115 -8.11 -7.23 -11.00
C GLY A 115 -6.94 -6.36 -11.44
N TYR A 116 -6.51 -6.47 -12.69
CA TYR A 116 -5.39 -5.69 -13.21
C TYR A 116 -5.70 -4.19 -13.31
N LEU A 117 -6.94 -3.80 -13.64
CA LEU A 117 -7.36 -2.40 -13.58
C LEU A 117 -7.30 -1.86 -12.14
N TRP A 118 -7.80 -2.62 -11.15
CA TRP A 118 -7.68 -2.24 -9.75
C TRP A 118 -6.22 -2.18 -9.29
N ALA A 119 -5.37 -3.09 -9.73
CA ALA A 119 -3.94 -3.07 -9.43
C ALA A 119 -3.25 -1.84 -10.03
N LEU A 120 -3.64 -1.41 -11.23
CA LEU A 120 -3.15 -0.17 -11.86
C LEU A 120 -3.57 1.07 -11.07
N CYS A 121 -4.83 1.15 -10.62
CA CYS A 121 -5.29 2.21 -9.73
C CYS A 121 -4.52 2.20 -8.40
N HIS A 122 -4.29 1.02 -7.81
CA HIS A 122 -3.54 0.85 -6.58
C HIS A 122 -2.10 1.33 -6.71
N LEU A 123 -1.33 0.84 -7.69
CA LEU A 123 0.08 1.21 -7.85
C LEU A 123 0.25 2.70 -8.18
N SER A 124 -0.72 3.30 -8.88
CA SER A 124 -0.75 4.73 -9.17
C SER A 124 -0.96 5.54 -7.89
N CYS A 125 -1.93 5.15 -7.05
CA CYS A 125 -2.18 5.77 -5.76
C CYS A 125 -0.97 5.62 -4.83
N VAL A 126 -0.35 4.44 -4.75
CA VAL A 126 0.84 4.18 -3.93
C VAL A 126 2.01 5.05 -4.37
N GLY A 127 2.25 5.15 -5.68
CA GLY A 127 3.33 5.96 -6.24
C GLY A 127 3.13 7.45 -5.98
N ALA A 128 1.94 7.97 -6.30
CA ALA A 128 1.59 9.37 -6.05
C ALA A 128 1.60 9.71 -4.55
N TYR A 129 1.06 8.82 -3.71
CA TYR A 129 1.05 9.02 -2.25
C TYR A 129 2.46 9.11 -1.68
N ARG A 130 3.39 8.26 -2.16
CA ARG A 130 4.80 8.31 -1.77
C ARG A 130 5.44 9.65 -2.13
N VAL A 131 5.23 10.15 -3.33
CA VAL A 131 5.76 11.46 -3.77
C VAL A 131 5.14 12.59 -2.95
N PHE A 132 3.83 12.53 -2.70
CA PHE A 132 3.11 13.49 -1.85
C PHE A 132 3.68 13.52 -0.44
N GLN A 133 3.91 12.36 0.18
CA GLN A 133 4.49 12.27 1.53
C GLN A 133 5.88 12.91 1.62
N VAL A 134 6.70 12.79 0.58
CA VAL A 134 8.04 13.41 0.55
C VAL A 134 7.93 14.92 0.42
N HIS A 135 7.09 15.43 -0.49
CA HIS A 135 6.94 16.87 -0.74
C HIS A 135 6.23 17.61 0.40
N HIS A 136 5.22 16.99 1.02
CA HIS A 136 4.44 17.58 2.12
C HIS A 136 4.95 17.24 3.52
N LYS A 137 6.15 16.64 3.64
CA LYS A 137 6.81 16.38 4.93
C LYS A 137 7.05 17.66 5.74
N SER A 138 7.04 18.84 5.10
CA SER A 138 7.18 20.17 5.70
C SER A 138 6.01 20.60 6.60
N THR A 139 4.87 19.90 6.60
CA THR A 139 3.69 20.25 7.41
C THR A 139 3.84 19.99 8.92
N ASN A 140 5.03 19.61 9.40
CA ASN A 140 5.32 19.21 10.79
C ASN A 140 4.43 18.06 11.33
N LEU A 141 3.73 17.33 10.46
CA LEU A 141 2.94 16.17 10.85
C LEU A 141 3.85 14.94 10.99
N SER A 142 3.86 14.34 12.18
CA SER A 142 4.48 13.05 12.42
C SER A 142 3.79 11.95 11.60
N TYR A 143 4.50 10.84 11.40
CA TYR A 143 3.95 9.68 10.67
C TYR A 143 2.66 9.13 11.31
N ILE A 144 2.57 9.16 12.65
CA ILE A 144 1.37 8.76 13.39
C ILE A 144 0.21 9.71 13.12
N GLU A 145 0.45 11.01 13.13
CA GLU A 145 -0.58 12.02 12.86
C GLU A 145 -1.07 11.93 11.42
N GLN A 146 -0.15 11.75 10.45
CA GLN A 146 -0.51 11.49 9.06
C GLN A 146 -1.41 10.26 8.93
N GLN A 147 -1.08 9.17 9.63
CA GLN A 147 -1.87 7.95 9.61
C GLN A 147 -3.23 8.12 10.30
N CYS A 148 -3.28 8.89 11.39
CA CYS A 148 -4.53 9.24 12.07
C CYS A 148 -5.47 10.02 11.14
N ILE A 149 -4.94 11.06 10.49
CA ILE A 149 -5.66 11.87 9.50
C ILE A 149 -6.16 10.98 8.36
N ASN A 150 -5.30 10.11 7.83
CA ASN A 150 -5.67 9.16 6.80
C ASN A 150 -6.82 8.25 7.24
N TYR A 151 -6.79 7.64 8.42
CA TYR A 151 -7.87 6.78 8.88
C TYR A 151 -9.18 7.54 9.07
N LEU A 152 -9.14 8.72 9.69
CA LEU A 152 -10.33 9.57 9.88
C LEU A 152 -10.98 9.96 8.55
N PHE A 153 -10.18 10.48 7.60
CA PHE A 153 -10.70 10.80 6.27
C PHE A 153 -11.09 9.56 5.49
N SER A 154 -10.45 8.41 5.69
CA SER A 154 -10.86 7.17 5.02
C SER A 154 -12.25 6.72 5.44
N VAL A 155 -12.59 6.80 6.72
CA VAL A 155 -13.95 6.49 7.21
C VAL A 155 -14.98 7.40 6.53
N LEU A 156 -14.68 8.71 6.43
CA LEU A 156 -15.56 9.68 5.78
C LEU A 156 -15.68 9.45 4.27
N LEU A 157 -14.56 9.36 3.56
CA LEU A 157 -14.52 9.23 2.10
C LEU A 157 -15.09 7.89 1.62
N LEU A 158 -14.78 6.78 2.28
CA LEU A 158 -15.38 5.48 1.98
C LEU A 158 -16.87 5.45 2.34
N GLY A 159 -17.28 6.17 3.40
CA GLY A 159 -18.68 6.36 3.74
C GLY A 159 -19.43 7.09 2.64
N LEU A 160 -18.92 8.23 2.18
CA LEU A 160 -19.52 9.02 1.09
C LEU A 160 -19.54 8.24 -0.23
N ALA A 161 -18.48 7.51 -0.56
CA ALA A 161 -18.40 6.70 -1.78
C ALA A 161 -19.39 5.51 -1.79
N SER A 162 -19.85 5.05 -0.62
CA SER A 162 -20.77 3.91 -0.55
C SER A 162 -22.17 4.18 -1.12
N HIS A 163 -22.60 5.45 -1.13
CA HIS A 163 -23.90 5.86 -1.68
C HIS A 163 -23.95 5.82 -3.22
N PRO A 164 -23.05 6.48 -3.98
CA PRO A 164 -23.09 6.48 -5.44
C PRO A 164 -22.66 5.15 -6.07
N THR A 165 -21.86 4.33 -5.38
CA THR A 165 -21.34 3.07 -5.95
C THR A 165 -22.32 1.89 -5.81
N GLY A 166 -23.49 2.08 -5.16
CA GLY A 166 -24.45 1.00 -4.91
C GLY A 166 -23.94 -0.04 -3.90
N ASP A 167 -22.90 0.32 -3.14
CA ASP A 167 -22.20 -0.61 -2.25
C ASP A 167 -22.95 -0.85 -0.94
N ILE A 168 -23.92 0.00 -0.59
CA ILE A 168 -24.81 -0.20 0.57
C ILE A 168 -25.78 -1.35 0.30
N THR A 169 -26.39 -1.39 -0.90
CA THR A 169 -27.27 -2.48 -1.31
C THR A 169 -26.49 -3.78 -1.49
N GLY A 170 -25.34 -3.73 -2.16
CA GLY A 170 -24.46 -4.91 -2.28
C GLY A 170 -23.87 -5.40 -0.95
N ALA A 171 -23.70 -4.52 0.05
CA ALA A 171 -23.29 -4.93 1.39
C ALA A 171 -24.41 -5.67 2.13
N LEU A 172 -25.65 -5.18 2.06
CA LEU A 172 -26.82 -5.82 2.69
C LEU A 172 -27.13 -7.19 2.08
N GLU A 173 -26.85 -7.37 0.79
CA GLU A 173 -26.99 -8.65 0.08
C GLU A 173 -25.80 -9.60 0.26
N PHE A 174 -24.72 -9.14 0.91
CA PHE A 174 -23.52 -9.96 1.07
C PHE A 174 -23.79 -11.14 2.03
N PRO A 175 -23.76 -12.40 1.57
CA PRO A 175 -24.22 -13.54 2.36
C PRO A 175 -23.45 -13.75 3.66
N SER A 176 -22.16 -13.38 3.66
CA SER A 176 -21.30 -13.52 4.82
C SER A 176 -21.34 -12.30 5.76
N LEU A 177 -22.14 -11.26 5.49
CA LEU A 177 -22.20 -10.06 6.33
C LEU A 177 -22.60 -10.42 7.77
N GLN A 178 -23.52 -11.37 7.97
CA GLN A 178 -23.95 -11.79 9.30
C GLN A 178 -23.05 -12.89 9.92
N SER A 179 -22.05 -13.39 9.18
CA SER A 179 -21.20 -14.48 9.65
C SER A 179 -20.23 -14.01 10.74
N HIS A 180 -20.17 -14.74 11.85
CA HIS A 180 -19.17 -14.50 12.89
C HIS A 180 -17.73 -14.71 12.37
N THR A 181 -17.52 -15.67 11.47
CA THR A 181 -16.21 -15.91 10.85
C THR A 181 -15.73 -14.71 10.04
N PHE A 182 -16.66 -14.07 9.31
CA PHE A 182 -16.37 -12.86 8.55
C PHE A 182 -15.97 -11.69 9.47
N HIS A 183 -16.73 -11.47 10.54
CA HIS A 183 -16.41 -10.44 11.54
C HIS A 183 -15.08 -10.70 12.25
N CYS A 184 -14.83 -11.94 12.68
CA CYS A 184 -13.56 -12.33 13.29
C CYS A 184 -12.39 -12.11 12.33
N GLY A 185 -12.52 -12.47 11.05
CA GLY A 185 -11.51 -12.19 10.03
C GLY A 185 -11.25 -10.70 9.83
N CYS A 186 -12.30 -9.88 9.80
CA CYS A 186 -12.18 -8.42 9.68
C CYS A 186 -11.54 -7.78 10.93
N CYS A 187 -11.88 -8.25 12.13
CA CYS A 187 -11.27 -7.79 13.38
C CYS A 187 -9.79 -8.20 13.46
N ALA A 188 -9.47 -9.44 13.11
CA ALA A 188 -8.10 -9.93 13.07
C ALA A 188 -7.25 -9.15 12.06
N SER A 189 -7.76 -8.90 10.85
CA SER A 189 -7.04 -8.13 9.82
C SER A 189 -6.82 -6.67 10.24
N ALA A 190 -7.78 -6.06 10.94
CA ALA A 190 -7.63 -4.71 11.49
C ALA A 190 -6.62 -4.66 12.63
N LEU A 191 -6.64 -5.63 13.55
CA LEU A 191 -5.67 -5.75 14.64
C LEU A 191 -4.26 -5.95 14.09
N LEU A 192 -4.07 -6.89 13.15
CA LEU A 192 -2.79 -7.12 12.49
C LEU A 192 -2.29 -5.89 11.74
N GLY A 193 -3.19 -5.18 11.05
CA GLY A 193 -2.86 -3.90 10.40
C GLY A 193 -2.39 -2.83 11.40
N PHE A 194 -3.03 -2.74 12.56
CA PHE A 194 -2.63 -1.83 13.63
C PHE A 194 -1.29 -2.23 14.28
N LEU A 195 -1.06 -3.51 14.53
CA LEU A 195 0.23 -4.02 15.03
C LEU A 195 1.36 -3.76 14.03
N LEU A 196 1.09 -3.94 12.73
CA LEU A 196 2.04 -3.61 11.66
C LEU A 196 2.36 -2.11 11.64
N LEU A 197 1.36 -1.24 11.85
CA LEU A 197 1.58 0.20 11.98
C LEU A 197 2.49 0.51 13.18
N LEU A 198 2.22 -0.07 14.35
CA LEU A 198 3.05 0.14 15.55
C LEU A 198 4.48 -0.36 15.35
N ALA A 199 4.64 -1.55 14.76
CA ALA A 199 5.95 -2.10 14.40
C ALA A 199 6.69 -1.18 13.41
N THR A 200 5.99 -0.67 12.39
CA THR A 200 6.54 0.29 11.42
C THR A 200 7.02 1.56 12.10
N VAL A 201 6.25 2.11 13.04
CA VAL A 201 6.60 3.32 13.78
C VAL A 201 7.83 3.07 14.65
N ARG A 202 7.87 1.93 15.36
CA ARG A 202 9.02 1.55 16.19
C ARG A 202 10.29 1.34 15.36
N LEU A 203 10.18 0.64 14.22
CA LEU A 203 11.30 0.45 13.29
C LEU A 203 11.81 1.78 12.75
N LYS A 204 10.93 2.71 12.38
CA LYS A 204 11.32 4.05 11.91
C LYS A 204 11.94 4.93 12.99
N ARG A 205 11.61 4.73 14.26
CA ARG A 205 12.20 5.44 15.40
C ARG A 205 13.58 4.89 15.78
N GLY A 206 13.76 3.57 15.71
CA GLY A 206 14.97 2.89 16.20
C GLY A 206 16.02 2.56 15.14
N LEU A 207 15.67 2.53 13.85
CA LEU A 207 16.57 2.17 12.76
C LEU A 207 16.67 3.28 11.71
N SER A 208 17.77 3.28 10.95
CA SER A 208 17.88 4.14 9.77
C SER A 208 16.77 3.81 8.76
N GLN A 209 16.35 4.81 7.99
CA GLN A 209 15.33 4.66 6.96
C GLN A 209 15.68 3.57 5.93
N GLU A 210 16.98 3.27 5.76
CA GLU A 210 17.48 2.22 4.87
C GLU A 210 17.14 0.81 5.37
N TYR A 211 17.40 0.52 6.64
CA TYR A 211 17.07 -0.78 7.23
C TYR A 211 15.56 -1.02 7.21
N PHE A 212 14.77 0.03 7.45
CA PHE A 212 13.31 -0.06 7.33
C PHE A 212 12.89 -0.50 5.93
N ARG A 213 13.48 0.07 4.87
CA ARG A 213 13.18 -0.33 3.48
C ARG A 213 13.57 -1.78 3.19
N VAL A 214 14.68 -2.27 3.74
CA VAL A 214 15.09 -3.68 3.60
C VAL A 214 14.11 -4.61 4.32
N TRP A 215 13.65 -4.26 5.52
CA TRP A 215 12.63 -5.05 6.22
C TRP A 215 11.31 -5.14 5.44
N VAL A 216 10.90 -4.06 4.79
CA VAL A 216 9.71 -4.04 3.92
C VAL A 216 9.92 -4.92 2.68
N PHE A 217 11.11 -4.90 2.07
CA PHE A 217 11.42 -5.79 0.96
C PHE A 217 11.41 -7.26 1.38
N LEU A 218 12.07 -7.58 2.50
CA LEU A 218 12.12 -8.95 3.01
C LEU A 218 10.72 -9.47 3.35
N SER A 219 9.84 -8.64 3.92
CA SER A 219 8.47 -9.06 4.22
C SER A 219 7.65 -9.37 2.97
N LYS A 220 7.85 -8.63 1.86
CA LYS A 220 7.24 -8.96 0.57
C LYS A 220 7.76 -10.27 0.02
N VAL A 221 9.08 -10.47 0.01
CA VAL A 221 9.70 -11.74 -0.45
C VAL A 221 9.16 -12.91 0.37
N THR A 222 9.08 -12.77 1.70
CA THR A 222 8.50 -13.79 2.57
C THR A 222 7.03 -14.03 2.24
N ALA A 223 6.23 -12.99 2.02
CA ALA A 223 4.82 -13.15 1.63
C ALA A 223 4.66 -13.87 0.29
N VAL A 224 5.49 -13.55 -0.70
CA VAL A 224 5.53 -14.22 -2.01
C VAL A 224 5.85 -15.70 -1.85
N VAL A 225 6.88 -16.04 -1.09
CA VAL A 225 7.34 -17.43 -0.89
C VAL A 225 6.35 -18.26 -0.07
N LEU A 226 5.74 -17.68 0.96
CA LEU A 226 4.83 -18.40 1.85
C LEU A 226 3.40 -18.47 1.30
N SER A 227 3.01 -17.58 0.39
CA SER A 227 1.63 -17.53 -0.12
C SER A 227 1.13 -18.84 -0.76
N PRO A 228 1.93 -19.61 -1.54
CA PRO A 228 1.47 -20.88 -2.12
C PRO A 228 1.26 -21.99 -1.08
N LEU A 229 1.77 -21.83 0.15
CA LEU A 229 1.50 -22.77 1.24
C LEU A 229 0.12 -22.58 1.86
N VAL A 230 -0.49 -21.40 1.65
CA VAL A 230 -1.76 -20.98 2.25
C VAL A 230 -2.87 -20.91 1.22
N PHE A 231 -2.54 -20.50 -0.01
CA PHE A 231 -3.49 -20.27 -1.09
C PHE A 231 -3.16 -21.16 -2.30
N TYR A 232 -4.22 -21.65 -2.96
CA TYR A 232 -4.07 -22.24 -4.28
C TYR A 232 -3.70 -21.15 -5.27
N MET A 233 -2.60 -21.34 -6.01
CA MET A 233 -2.04 -20.37 -6.95
C MET A 233 -1.49 -21.12 -8.17
N ASP A 234 -1.79 -20.64 -9.38
CA ASP A 234 -1.29 -21.23 -10.62
C ASP A 234 -0.08 -20.44 -11.14
N PHE A 235 1.07 -21.10 -11.25
CA PHE A 235 2.29 -20.52 -11.83
C PHE A 235 2.71 -21.23 -13.11
N ASN A 236 3.18 -20.45 -14.07
CA ASN A 236 4.01 -20.94 -15.17
C ASN A 236 5.41 -20.28 -15.10
N SER A 237 6.36 -20.79 -15.87
CA SER A 237 7.74 -20.29 -15.91
C SER A 237 7.84 -18.80 -16.19
N GLU A 238 7.01 -18.29 -17.10
CA GLU A 238 7.04 -16.89 -17.54
C GLU A 238 6.50 -15.92 -16.48
N SER A 239 5.41 -16.29 -15.81
CA SER A 239 4.83 -15.54 -14.69
C SER A 239 5.79 -15.51 -13.50
N LEU A 240 6.43 -16.64 -13.19
CA LEU A 240 7.45 -16.72 -12.14
C LEU A 240 8.68 -15.85 -12.48
N LEU A 241 9.10 -15.85 -13.74
CA LEU A 241 10.17 -14.97 -14.22
C LEU A 241 9.81 -13.49 -14.02
N CYS A 242 8.58 -13.09 -14.34
CA CYS A 242 8.11 -11.72 -14.08
C CYS A 242 8.20 -11.33 -12.60
N VAL A 243 7.82 -12.25 -11.70
CA VAL A 243 7.90 -12.07 -10.24
C VAL A 243 9.36 -11.92 -9.80
N ILE A 244 10.26 -12.80 -10.24
CA ILE A 244 11.69 -12.77 -9.90
C ILE A 244 12.33 -11.47 -10.39
N VAL A 245 12.11 -11.11 -11.67
CA VAL A 245 12.66 -9.89 -12.27
C VAL A 245 12.19 -8.63 -11.52
N SER A 246 10.94 -8.61 -11.04
CA SER A 246 10.42 -7.49 -10.26
C SER A 246 11.10 -7.36 -8.90
N HIS A 247 11.32 -8.48 -8.20
CA HIS A 247 11.99 -8.45 -6.90
C HIS A 247 13.49 -8.13 -7.03
N VAL A 248 14.15 -8.60 -8.08
CA VAL A 248 15.53 -8.19 -8.42
C VAL A 248 15.57 -6.69 -8.74
N GLY A 249 14.59 -6.19 -9.51
CA GLY A 249 14.44 -4.76 -9.78
C GLY A 249 14.29 -3.93 -8.49
N GLU A 250 13.44 -4.35 -7.56
CA GLU A 250 13.27 -3.68 -6.26
C GLU A 250 14.55 -3.74 -5.40
N ALA A 251 15.23 -4.89 -5.36
CA ALA A 251 16.49 -5.05 -4.62
C ALA A 251 17.59 -4.13 -5.17
N LEU A 252 17.72 -4.03 -6.49
CA LEU A 252 18.65 -3.11 -7.14
C LEU A 252 18.30 -1.65 -6.84
N LEU A 253 17.02 -1.31 -6.74
CA LEU A 253 16.58 0.04 -6.36
C LEU A 253 17.06 0.39 -4.96
N LEU A 254 16.86 -0.54 -4.02
CA LEU A 254 17.26 -0.38 -2.62
C LEU A 254 18.76 -0.23 -2.48
N TYR A 255 19.52 -0.99 -3.27
CA TYR A 255 20.97 -0.88 -3.33
C TYR A 255 21.40 0.48 -3.88
N SER A 256 20.85 0.93 -5.01
CA SER A 256 21.20 2.21 -5.62
C SER A 256 20.86 3.41 -4.75
N ASP A 257 19.78 3.35 -3.96
CA ASP A 257 19.38 4.41 -3.03
C ASP A 257 20.28 4.46 -1.77
N ARG A 258 21.14 3.47 -1.52
CA ARG A 258 22.16 3.49 -0.45
C ARG A 258 23.44 4.19 -0.87
N GLU A 259 23.84 4.05 -2.14
CA GLU A 259 25.09 4.63 -2.66
C GLU A 259 24.97 6.10 -3.06
N SER A 260 23.77 6.67 -3.05
CA SER A 260 23.56 8.09 -3.37
C SER A 260 23.87 8.94 -2.12
N PRO A 261 24.80 9.92 -2.17
CA PRO A 261 25.05 10.80 -1.03
C PRO A 261 23.81 11.63 -0.67
N PRO A 262 23.63 12.01 0.62
CA PRO A 262 22.48 12.77 1.09
C PRO A 262 22.37 14.18 0.50
#